data_AF-A0A2V5ZMF9-F1
#
_entry.id   AF-A0A2V5ZMF9-F1
#
_cell.length_a   1.000
_cell.length_b   1.000
_cell.length_c   1.000
_cell.angle_alpha   90.00
_cell.angle_beta   90.00
_cell.angle_gamma   90.00
#
_symmetry.space_group_name_H-M   'P 1'
#
loop_
_entity.id
_entity.type
_entity.pdbx_description
1 polymer ?
#
loop_
_entity_poly.entity_id
_entity_poly.type
_entity_poly.pdbx_seq_one_letter_code
_entity_poly.pdbx_strand_id
1 'polypeptide(L)'
;MDFAWSDQQQELLDAVARFASQQLNYNMIENDRDGVFNHGAWKKCGAFGIQGLLVPTAKGEKEMSPGSSFASKGLLAFRPSGYEIAA
;
A
#
# COMPACT_ATOMS: atom_id res chain seq x y z
N MET A 1 -27.99 -1.26 7.13
CA MET A 1 -26.51 -1.32 7.22
C MET A 1 -25.99 -0.91 5.87
N ASP A 2 -25.06 0.04 5.83
CA ASP A 2 -24.46 0.51 4.59
C ASP A 2 -23.12 -0.20 4.38
N PHE A 3 -22.93 -0.81 3.21
CA PHE A 3 -21.74 -1.55 2.82
C PHE A 3 -21.00 -0.85 1.67
N ALA A 4 -21.43 0.36 1.30
CA ALA A 4 -20.72 1.18 0.33
C ALA A 4 -19.34 1.56 0.87
N TRP A 5 -18.37 1.58 -0.05
CA TRP A 5 -17.05 2.15 0.23
C TRP A 5 -17.18 3.67 0.37
N SER A 6 -16.38 4.26 1.26
CA SER A 6 -16.20 5.71 1.25
C SER A 6 -15.37 6.13 0.04
N ASP A 7 -15.48 7.39 -0.37
CA ASP A 7 -14.71 7.93 -1.49
C ASP A 7 -13.19 7.73 -1.30
N GLN A 8 -12.70 7.89 -0.07
CA GLN A 8 -11.28 7.67 0.25
C GLN A 8 -10.85 6.21 0.10
N GLN A 9 -11.73 5.26 0.47
CA GLN A 9 -11.45 3.84 0.27
C GLN A 9 -11.46 3.50 -1.22
N GLN A 10 -12.38 4.08 -1.99
CA GLN A 10 -12.44 3.90 -3.44
C GLN A 10 -11.20 4.45 -4.14
N GLU A 11 -10.73 5.65 -3.79
CA GLU A 11 -9.48 6.23 -4.31
C GLU A 11 -8.27 5.34 -4.02
N LEU A 12 -8.18 4.80 -2.80
CA LEU A 12 -7.10 3.88 -2.44
C LEU A 12 -7.17 2.61 -3.30
N LEU A 13 -8.35 1.98 -3.41
CA LEU A 13 -8.54 0.78 -4.22
C LEU A 13 -8.14 1.00 -5.68
N ASP A 14 -8.54 2.13 -6.27
CA ASP A 14 -8.20 2.50 -7.63
C ASP A 14 -6.67 2.70 -7.81
N ALA A 15 -6.02 3.34 -6.84
CA ALA A 15 -4.57 3.52 -6.85
C ALA A 15 -3.82 2.17 -6.76
N VAL A 16 -4.27 1.26 -5.88
CA VAL A 16 -3.71 -0.09 -5.76
C VAL A 16 -3.87 -0.88 -7.07
N ALA A 17 -5.05 -0.84 -7.68
CA ALA A 17 -5.33 -1.55 -8.92
C ALA A 17 -4.44 -1.06 -10.08
N ARG A 18 -4.28 0.26 -10.22
CA ARG A 18 -3.38 0.86 -11.22
C ARG A 18 -1.92 0.48 -10.97
N PHE A 19 -1.46 0.54 -9.73
CA PHE A 19 -0.11 0.14 -9.38
C PHE A 19 0.14 -1.34 -9.71
N ALA A 20 -0.76 -2.24 -9.29
CA ALA A 20 -0.60 -3.68 -9.51
C ALA A 20 -0.53 -4.01 -11.01
N SER A 21 -1.45 -3.47 -11.81
CA SER A 21 -1.49 -3.72 -13.26
C SER A 21 -0.25 -3.21 -14.00
N GLN A 22 0.35 -2.10 -13.56
CA GLN A 22 1.52 -1.52 -14.22
C GLN A 22 2.86 -2.06 -13.71
N GLN A 23 2.95 -2.36 -12.41
CA GLN A 23 4.22 -2.61 -11.74
C GLN A 23 4.43 -4.06 -11.32
N LEU A 24 3.34 -4.84 -11.22
CA LEU A 24 3.33 -6.23 -10.79
C LEU A 24 2.88 -7.20 -11.90
N ASN A 25 2.90 -6.76 -13.16
CA ASN A 25 2.66 -7.62 -14.32
C ASN A 25 3.93 -8.43 -14.68
N TYR A 26 4.15 -9.54 -13.98
CA TYR A 26 5.22 -10.51 -14.22
C TYR A 26 4.62 -11.92 -14.30
N ASN A 27 5.45 -12.94 -14.60
CA ASN A 27 5.03 -14.35 -14.68
C ASN A 27 4.64 -14.91 -13.30
N MET A 28 3.55 -14.40 -12.72
CA MET A 28 3.08 -14.77 -11.38
C MET A 28 2.67 -16.23 -11.32
N ILE A 29 2.03 -16.76 -12.38
CA ILE A 29 1.57 -18.16 -12.43
C ILE A 29 2.76 -19.13 -12.35
N GLU A 30 3.80 -18.88 -13.14
CA GLU A 30 5.00 -19.73 -13.15
C GLU A 30 5.78 -19.58 -11.86
N ASN A 31 5.95 -18.34 -11.37
CA ASN A 31 6.63 -18.09 -10.10
C ASN A 31 5.92 -18.75 -8.91
N ASP A 32 4.59 -18.73 -8.88
CA ASP A 32 3.79 -19.39 -7.84
C ASP A 32 3.98 -20.91 -7.90
N ARG A 33 3.86 -21.50 -9.10
CA ARG A 33 4.09 -22.93 -9.34
C ARG A 33 5.49 -23.37 -8.90
N ASP A 34 6.50 -22.57 -9.23
CA ASP A 34 7.91 -22.94 -9.04
C ASP A 34 8.47 -22.45 -7.68
N GLY A 35 7.63 -21.81 -6.84
CA GLY A 35 8.04 -21.30 -5.53
C GLY A 35 9.03 -20.13 -5.59
N VAL A 36 9.03 -19.38 -6.69
CA VAL A 36 9.97 -18.27 -6.93
C VAL A 36 9.45 -16.98 -6.29
N PHE A 37 10.17 -16.50 -5.28
CA PHE A 37 9.87 -15.23 -4.65
C PHE A 37 10.41 -14.04 -5.47
N ASN A 38 9.51 -13.17 -5.93
CA ASN A 38 9.88 -11.98 -6.69
C ASN A 38 10.27 -10.81 -5.76
N HIS A 39 11.55 -10.77 -5.38
CA HIS A 39 12.10 -9.68 -4.56
C HIS A 39 11.92 -8.29 -5.17
N GLY A 40 11.95 -8.17 -6.51
CA GLY A 40 11.77 -6.89 -7.19
C GLY A 40 10.35 -6.36 -7.02
N ALA A 41 9.35 -7.20 -7.25
CA ALA A 41 7.95 -6.90 -6.98
C ALA A 41 7.71 -6.54 -5.51
N TRP A 42 8.31 -7.30 -4.59
CA TRP A 42 8.18 -7.04 -3.15
C TRP A 42 8.74 -5.67 -2.76
N LYS A 43 9.90 -5.27 -3.30
CA LYS A 43 10.48 -3.93 -3.08
C LYS A 43 9.59 -2.82 -3.66
N LYS A 44 8.99 -3.02 -4.83
CA LYS A 44 8.04 -2.07 -5.42
C LYS A 44 6.82 -1.86 -4.52
N CYS A 45 6.28 -2.93 -3.93
CA CYS A 45 5.19 -2.83 -2.96
C CYS A 45 5.60 -2.04 -1.71
N GLY A 46 6.81 -2.25 -1.20
CA GLY A 46 7.36 -1.46 -0.09
C GLY A 46 7.47 0.03 -0.44
N ALA A 47 8.02 0.34 -1.61
CA ALA A 47 8.15 1.72 -2.10
C ALA A 47 6.80 2.40 -2.37
N PHE A 48 5.79 1.64 -2.79
CA PHE A 48 4.42 2.14 -2.95
C PHE A 48 3.72 2.39 -1.61
N GLY A 49 4.20 1.77 -0.52
CA GLY A 49 3.70 2.00 0.84
C GLY A 49 2.61 1.03 1.30
N ILE A 50 2.17 0.08 0.46
CA ILE A 50 1.07 -0.85 0.81
C ILE A 50 1.41 -1.76 2.01
N GLN A 51 2.68 -2.08 2.19
CA GLN A 51 3.15 -2.92 3.30
C GLN A 51 3.11 -2.19 4.65
N GLY A 52 3.03 -0.85 4.64
CA GLY A 52 3.02 -0.01 5.83
C GLY A 52 1.62 0.47 6.26
N LEU A 53 0.54 0.04 5.59
CA LEU A 53 -0.81 0.59 5.81
C LEU A 53 -1.29 0.50 7.26
N LEU A 54 -0.89 -0.53 7.99
CA LEU A 54 -1.28 -0.75 9.38
C LEU A 54 -0.24 -0.26 10.39
N VAL A 55 0.89 0.27 9.91
CA VAL A 55 1.94 0.81 10.78
C VAL A 55 1.54 2.22 11.18
N PRO A 56 1.35 2.51 12.48
CA PRO A 56 1.04 3.85 12.92
C PRO A 56 2.16 4.81 12.50
N THR A 57 1.83 5.90 11.81
CA THR A 57 2.79 6.97 11.58
C THR A 57 3.10 7.58 12.94
N ALA A 58 4.37 7.58 13.36
CA ALA A 58 4.78 8.15 14.64
C ALA A 58 4.62 9.68 14.65
N LYS A 59 3.37 10.17 14.77
CA LYS A 59 2.99 11.52 15.21
C LYS A 59 1.57 11.50 15.80
N GLY A 60 1.51 11.60 17.13
CA GLY A 60 0.40 12.19 17.87
C GLY A 60 -0.81 11.30 18.07
N GLU A 61 -0.91 10.75 19.28
CA GLU A 61 -2.10 10.12 19.83
C GLU A 61 -3.31 11.05 19.68
N LYS A 62 -4.37 10.60 18.99
CA LYS A 62 -5.73 10.96 19.37
C LYS A 62 -6.69 9.84 19.00
N GLU A 63 -7.13 9.16 20.06
CA GLU A 63 -8.28 8.27 20.21
C GLU A 63 -8.79 7.53 18.96
N MET A 64 -8.44 6.25 18.92
CA MET A 64 -8.79 5.24 17.93
C MET A 64 -10.23 4.76 18.13
N SER A 65 -11.08 4.86 17.09
CA SER A 65 -12.35 4.11 17.02
C SER A 65 -12.15 2.88 16.11
N PRO A 66 -12.70 1.68 16.41
CA PRO A 66 -12.33 0.42 15.75
C PRO A 66 -12.63 0.32 14.23
N GLY A 67 -13.35 1.29 13.65
CA GLY A 67 -13.68 1.33 12.22
C GLY A 67 -12.76 2.18 11.34
N SER A 68 -11.82 2.94 11.92
CA SER A 68 -11.04 3.96 11.18
C SER A 68 -9.61 3.54 10.83
N SER A 69 -9.26 2.25 10.93
CA SER A 69 -7.89 1.75 10.65
C SER A 69 -7.40 2.05 9.22
N PHE A 70 -8.32 2.26 8.27
CA PHE A 70 -7.96 2.67 6.90
C PHE A 70 -7.65 4.17 6.75
N ALA A 71 -7.96 5.01 7.75
CA ALA A 71 -7.94 6.46 7.64
C ALA A 71 -6.76 7.14 8.37
N SER A 72 -5.78 6.39 8.89
CA SER A 72 -4.53 6.98 9.39
C SER A 72 -3.60 7.30 8.23
N LYS A 73 -3.90 8.38 7.48
CA LYS A 73 -2.93 9.16 6.67
C LYS A 73 -1.90 8.33 5.86
N GLY A 74 -2.31 7.22 5.23
CA GLY A 74 -1.47 6.49 4.27
C GLY A 74 -1.15 7.32 3.02
N LEU A 75 -1.98 8.32 2.70
CA LEU A 75 -1.78 9.19 1.53
C LEU A 75 -0.69 10.27 1.71
N LEU A 76 -0.27 10.61 2.94
CA LEU A 76 0.84 11.56 3.15
C LEU A 76 2.21 10.91 2.97
N ALA A 77 2.27 9.58 2.81
CA ALA A 77 3.43 8.84 2.33
C ALA A 77 3.41 8.60 0.80
N PHE A 78 2.39 9.08 0.09
CA PHE A 78 2.43 9.20 -1.38
C PHE A 78 3.19 10.49 -1.75
N ARG A 79 4.50 10.52 -1.49
CA ARG A 79 5.38 11.58 -2.00
C ARG A 79 6.26 11.01 -3.12
N PRO A 80 5.92 11.22 -4.40
CA PRO A 80 6.80 10.88 -5.50
C PRO A 80 7.87 11.97 -5.60
N SER A 81 8.89 11.92 -4.75
CA SER A 81 10.15 12.63 -5.02
C SER A 81 11.28 12.05 -4.19
N GLY A 82 12.25 11.45 -4.88
CA GLY A 82 13.67 11.48 -4.51
C GLY A 82 14.08 10.77 -3.23
N TYR A 83 14.79 9.65 -3.41
CA TYR A 83 16.05 9.35 -2.73
C TYR A 83 16.43 10.23 -1.52
N GLU A 84 16.45 9.63 -0.33
CA GLU A 84 17.59 9.74 0.60
C GLU A 84 17.56 8.55 1.55
N ILE A 85 18.27 7.49 1.14
CA ILE A 85 18.80 6.50 2.06
C ILE A 85 19.99 7.16 2.76
N ALA A 86 19.77 7.66 3.98
CA ALA A 86 20.89 7.94 4.88
C ALA A 86 21.46 6.60 5.36
N ALA A 87 22.79 6.51 5.29
CA ALA A 87 23.62 5.34 5.57
C ALA A 87 23.42 4.74 6.97
#